data_AF-C4XEH4-F1
#
_entry.id   AF-C4XEH4-F1
#
_cell.length_a   1.000
_cell.length_b   1.000
_cell.length_c   1.000
_cell.angle_alpha   90.00
_cell.angle_beta   90.00
_cell.angle_gamma   90.00
#
_symmetry.space_group_name_H-M   'P 1'
#
loop_
_entity.id
_entity.type
_entity.pdbx_description
1 polymer ?
#
loop_
_entity_poly.entity_id
_entity_poly.type
_entity_poly.pdbx_seq_one_letter_code
_entity_poly.pdbx_strand_id
1 'polypeptide(L)'
;MNQNKKISSLKLNIWKNLNIYDAIIILGISGFSAALGFANGLPLWIKIIIFLVAFCSLIWLIIPSKKHNCRLYVLILRILKFKSSVKKYKLNSSNDTKLLIPFKRIIDNKYVETFSSVGKGLFTVFKFYGNNIYSNNRDDKVAFFSQLINVLNSIETKFTFVKKTSSVNIDDNIKINENLYKTIDLVKTNDVVKKHFIYS
;
A
#
# COMPACT_ATOMS: atom_id res chain seq x y z
N MET A 1 9.54 18.86 25.22
CA MET A 1 9.60 19.91 24.18
C MET A 1 8.22 20.03 23.55
N ASN A 2 7.39 20.98 24.00
CA ASN A 2 6.05 21.18 23.45
C ASN A 2 6.18 21.84 22.08
N GLN A 3 6.12 21.04 21.02
CA GLN A 3 6.07 21.58 19.66
C GLN A 3 4.77 22.39 19.51
N ASN A 4 4.90 23.67 19.17
CA ASN A 4 3.76 24.50 18.81
C ASN A 4 3.02 23.84 17.64
N LYS A 5 1.77 23.44 17.87
CA LYS A 5 0.93 22.87 16.81
C LYS A 5 0.82 23.87 15.68
N LYS A 6 1.14 23.43 14.46
CA LYS A 6 1.06 24.24 13.23
C LYS A 6 -0.31 24.95 13.18
N ILE A 7 -0.34 26.26 12.95
CA ILE A 7 -1.56 27.08 12.95
C ILE A 7 -2.63 26.51 12.01
N SER A 8 -2.22 25.87 10.90
CA SER A 8 -3.09 25.18 9.95
C SER A 8 -3.86 23.97 10.51
N SER A 9 -3.54 23.51 11.72
CA SER A 9 -4.19 22.38 12.39
C SER A 9 -5.23 22.82 13.44
N LEU A 10 -5.33 24.12 13.71
CA LEU A 10 -6.33 24.67 14.63
C LEU A 10 -7.67 24.76 13.91
N LYS A 11 -8.63 23.93 14.33
CA LYS A 11 -10.02 24.02 13.87
C LYS A 11 -10.68 25.19 14.59
N LEU A 12 -11.05 26.23 13.85
CA LEU A 12 -11.78 27.38 14.37
C LEU A 12 -13.24 27.00 14.60
N ASN A 13 -13.54 26.50 15.81
CA ASN A 13 -14.91 26.23 16.23
C ASN A 13 -15.52 27.51 16.80
N ILE A 14 -16.64 27.97 16.24
CA ILE A 14 -17.38 29.14 16.71
C ILE A 14 -18.21 28.79 17.94
N TRP A 15 -18.81 27.58 17.98
CA TRP A 15 -19.60 27.14 19.13
C TRP A 15 -19.66 25.62 19.23
N LYS A 16 -19.12 25.03 20.32
CA LYS A 16 -19.04 23.58 20.61
C LYS A 16 -18.63 22.72 19.39
N ASN A 17 -19.61 22.32 18.58
CA ASN A 17 -19.45 21.45 17.41
C ASN A 17 -19.58 22.16 16.05
N LEU A 18 -19.88 23.47 16.02
CA LEU A 18 -20.01 24.29 14.82
C LEU A 18 -18.67 24.93 14.46
N ASN A 19 -18.14 24.54 13.31
CA ASN A 19 -16.96 25.12 12.67
C ASN A 19 -17.35 26.39 11.91
N ILE A 20 -16.38 27.25 11.59
CA ILE A 20 -16.62 28.46 10.80
C ILE A 20 -17.22 28.18 9.43
N TYR A 21 -16.83 27.07 8.80
CA TYR A 21 -17.42 26.62 7.54
C TYR A 21 -18.91 26.29 7.66
N ASP A 22 -19.34 25.84 8.83
CA ASP A 22 -20.74 25.50 9.08
C ASP A 22 -21.60 26.76 9.21
N ALA A 23 -21.07 27.79 9.85
CA ALA A 23 -21.73 29.09 9.92
C ALA A 23 -21.87 29.72 8.52
N ILE A 24 -20.81 29.65 7.68
CA ILE A 24 -20.87 30.13 6.30
C ILE A 24 -21.95 29.39 5.50
N ILE A 25 -22.06 28.07 5.67
CA ILE A 25 -23.07 27.27 4.96
C ILE A 25 -24.49 27.59 5.47
N ILE A 26 -24.68 27.77 6.78
CA ILE A 26 -25.97 28.19 7.35
C ILE A 26 -26.38 29.55 6.77
N LEU A 27 -25.46 30.50 6.72
CA LEU A 27 -25.69 31.83 6.13
C LEU A 27 -26.03 31.73 4.64
N GLY A 28 -25.33 30.87 3.89
CA GLY A 28 -25.62 30.60 2.49
C GLY A 28 -27.02 30.00 2.29
N ILE A 29 -27.40 29.03 3.11
CA ILE A 29 -28.75 28.43 3.08
C ILE A 29 -29.80 29.48 3.43
N SER A 30 -29.61 30.27 4.48
CA SER A 30 -30.57 31.32 4.84
C SER A 30 -30.71 32.38 3.75
N GLY A 31 -29.59 32.78 3.12
CA GLY A 31 -29.61 33.74 2.01
C GLY A 31 -30.35 33.19 0.79
N PHE A 32 -30.11 31.92 0.45
CA PHE A 32 -30.80 31.25 -0.66
C PHE A 32 -32.30 31.09 -0.38
N SER A 33 -32.68 30.64 0.82
CA SER A 33 -34.09 30.53 1.23
C SER A 33 -34.77 31.90 1.24
N ALA A 34 -34.08 32.96 1.67
CA ALA A 34 -34.60 34.33 1.66
C ALA A 34 -34.78 34.85 0.23
N ALA A 35 -33.84 34.58 -0.66
CA ALA A 35 -33.97 34.91 -2.08
C ALA A 35 -35.20 34.25 -2.70
N LEU A 36 -35.44 32.96 -2.43
CA LEU A 36 -36.63 32.26 -2.95
C LEU A 36 -37.95 32.78 -2.34
N GLY A 37 -37.97 33.04 -1.02
CA GLY A 37 -39.15 33.50 -0.32
C GLY A 37 -39.53 34.95 -0.63
N PHE A 38 -38.56 35.86 -0.70
CA PHE A 38 -38.79 37.30 -0.77
C PHE A 38 -38.60 37.92 -2.16
N ALA A 39 -38.07 37.20 -3.15
CA ALA A 39 -37.95 37.72 -4.53
C ALA A 39 -39.31 37.90 -5.25
N ASN A 40 -40.38 37.28 -4.75
CA ASN A 40 -41.69 37.30 -5.38
C ASN A 40 -42.59 38.41 -4.81
N GLY A 41 -43.50 38.95 -5.62
CA GLY A 41 -44.49 39.97 -5.21
C GLY A 41 -45.63 39.45 -4.30
N LEU A 42 -45.42 38.34 -3.61
CA LEU A 42 -46.43 37.64 -2.80
C LEU A 42 -46.70 38.32 -1.45
N PRO A 43 -47.87 38.06 -0.82
CA PRO A 43 -48.16 38.55 0.53
C PRO A 43 -47.17 37.96 1.57
N LEU A 44 -46.88 38.75 2.61
CA LEU A 44 -45.82 38.48 3.60
C LEU A 44 -45.90 37.07 4.22
N TRP A 45 -47.10 36.60 4.54
CA TRP A 45 -47.34 35.27 5.11
C TRP A 45 -46.88 34.14 4.20
N ILE A 46 -47.13 34.24 2.89
CA ILE A 46 -46.73 33.23 1.91
C ILE A 46 -45.20 33.25 1.74
N LYS A 47 -44.57 34.43 1.77
CA LYS A 47 -43.10 34.57 1.71
C LYS A 47 -42.40 33.85 2.86
N ILE A 48 -42.93 34.00 4.08
CA ILE A 48 -42.42 33.34 5.28
C ILE A 48 -42.56 31.83 5.17
N ILE A 49 -43.69 31.33 4.66
CA ILE A 49 -43.90 29.89 4.46
C ILE A 49 -42.89 29.33 3.44
N ILE A 50 -42.71 29.99 2.30
CA ILE A 50 -41.75 29.57 1.27
C ILE A 50 -40.32 29.56 1.84
N PHE A 51 -39.95 30.60 2.60
CA PHE A 51 -38.67 30.66 3.28
C PHE A 51 -38.46 29.46 4.21
N LEU A 52 -39.44 29.17 5.06
CA LEU A 52 -39.34 28.12 6.07
C LEU A 52 -39.26 26.73 5.43
N VAL A 53 -40.06 26.48 4.38
CA VAL A 53 -40.02 25.23 3.62
C VAL A 53 -38.66 25.06 2.93
N ALA A 54 -38.17 26.09 2.24
CA ALA A 54 -36.87 26.07 1.60
C ALA A 54 -35.73 25.84 2.61
N PHE A 55 -35.77 26.53 3.75
CA PHE A 55 -34.75 26.41 4.80
C PHE A 55 -34.74 25.01 5.42
N CYS A 56 -35.91 24.49 5.80
CA CYS A 56 -36.05 23.16 6.38
C CYS A 56 -35.62 22.05 5.41
N SER A 57 -35.85 22.22 4.10
CA SER A 57 -35.39 21.25 3.10
C SER A 57 -33.85 21.16 2.99
N LEU A 58 -33.13 22.24 3.30
CA LEU A 58 -31.68 22.33 3.11
C LEU A 58 -30.88 22.16 4.42
N ILE A 59 -31.47 22.46 5.58
CA ILE A 59 -30.77 22.44 6.87
C ILE A 59 -30.22 21.05 7.25
N TRP A 60 -30.86 19.97 6.77
CA TRP A 60 -30.42 18.60 7.03
C TRP A 60 -28.98 18.34 6.55
N LEU A 61 -28.45 19.10 5.58
CA LEU A 61 -27.09 18.97 5.07
C LEU A 61 -25.98 19.21 6.11
N ILE A 62 -26.31 19.92 7.18
CA ILE A 62 -25.40 20.28 8.28
C ILE A 62 -25.31 19.15 9.32
N ILE A 63 -26.27 18.23 9.34
CA ILE A 63 -26.33 17.13 10.30
C ILE A 63 -25.11 16.20 10.10
N PRO A 64 -24.36 15.88 11.18
CA PRO A 64 -23.25 14.95 11.10
C PRO A 64 -23.77 13.52 10.85
N SER A 65 -23.23 12.86 9.84
CA SER A 65 -23.50 11.44 9.59
C SER A 65 -22.66 10.58 10.54
N LYS A 66 -23.33 9.79 11.39
CA LYS A 66 -22.67 8.83 12.31
C LYS A 66 -21.80 7.80 11.58
N LYS A 67 -22.21 7.40 10.35
CA LYS A 67 -21.51 6.38 9.55
C LYS A 67 -20.17 6.87 8.99
N HIS A 68 -20.06 8.17 8.67
CA HIS A 68 -18.92 8.71 7.95
C HIS A 68 -18.10 9.74 8.76
N ASN A 69 -18.48 10.00 10.02
CA ASN A 69 -17.84 10.98 10.91
C ASN A 69 -17.62 12.35 10.24
N CYS A 70 -18.54 12.74 9.34
CA CYS A 70 -18.51 14.02 8.63
C CYS A 70 -19.93 14.52 8.38
N ARG A 71 -20.05 15.82 8.10
CA ARG A 71 -21.32 16.46 7.74
C ARG A 71 -21.69 16.10 6.30
N LEU A 72 -23.00 16.04 6.01
CA LEU A 72 -23.48 15.57 4.71
C LEU A 72 -23.01 16.46 3.54
N TYR A 73 -22.93 17.78 3.72
CA TYR A 73 -22.37 18.66 2.68
C TYR A 73 -20.92 18.30 2.32
N VAL A 74 -20.10 17.91 3.31
CA VAL A 74 -18.69 17.49 3.08
C VAL A 74 -18.66 16.20 2.27
N LEU A 75 -19.59 15.29 2.56
CA LEU A 75 -19.71 14.02 1.86
C LEU A 75 -20.08 14.25 0.38
N ILE A 76 -21.05 15.12 0.11
CA ILE A 76 -21.45 15.49 -1.26
C ILE A 76 -20.26 16.09 -2.02
N LEU A 77 -19.53 17.03 -1.42
CA LEU A 77 -18.34 17.63 -2.04
C LEU A 77 -17.24 16.60 -2.33
N ARG A 78 -17.05 15.62 -1.43
CA ARG A 78 -16.10 14.52 -1.67
C ARG A 78 -16.52 13.62 -2.82
N ILE A 79 -17.82 13.31 -2.93
CA ILE A 79 -18.35 12.52 -4.05
C ILE A 79 -18.15 13.28 -5.36
N LEU A 80 -18.49 14.57 -5.41
CA LEU A 80 -18.30 15.41 -6.60
C LEU A 80 -16.82 15.48 -6.99
N LYS A 81 -15.93 15.74 -6.03
CA LYS A 81 -14.48 15.73 -6.24
C LYS A 81 -14.00 14.36 -6.73
N PHE A 82 -14.48 13.26 -6.18
CA PHE A 82 -14.09 11.91 -6.59
C PHE A 82 -14.55 11.59 -8.01
N LYS A 83 -15.79 11.97 -8.37
CA LYS A 83 -16.32 11.78 -9.73
C LYS A 83 -15.59 12.63 -10.76
N SER A 84 -15.26 13.87 -10.42
CA SER A 84 -14.57 14.81 -11.30
C SER A 84 -13.05 14.58 -11.36
N SER A 85 -12.47 13.95 -10.33
CA SER A 85 -11.04 13.62 -10.34
C SER A 85 -10.73 12.66 -11.47
N VAL A 86 -9.69 12.98 -12.25
CA VAL A 86 -9.09 12.03 -13.19
C VAL A 86 -8.68 10.80 -12.37
N LYS A 87 -9.31 9.66 -12.67
CA LYS A 87 -8.97 8.39 -12.03
C LYS A 87 -7.55 8.06 -12.51
N LYS A 88 -6.59 8.17 -11.59
CA LYS A 88 -5.16 8.08 -11.91
C LYS A 88 -4.80 6.79 -12.63
N TYR A 89 -5.52 5.69 -12.38
CA TYR A 89 -5.26 4.41 -13.01
C TYR A 89 -6.56 3.74 -13.46
N LYS A 90 -6.56 3.23 -14.68
CA LYS A 90 -7.66 2.43 -15.24
C LYS A 90 -7.05 1.33 -16.11
N LEU A 91 -7.51 0.09 -15.90
CA LEU A 91 -7.15 -1.06 -16.75
C LEU A 91 -7.41 -0.73 -18.22
N ASN A 92 -6.45 -1.04 -19.09
CA ASN A 92 -6.52 -0.77 -20.54
C ASN A 92 -6.74 0.71 -20.90
N SER A 93 -6.21 1.64 -20.09
CA SER A 93 -6.14 3.06 -20.42
C SER A 93 -4.69 3.51 -20.59
N SER A 94 -4.49 4.74 -21.07
CA SER A 94 -3.16 5.37 -21.13
C SER A 94 -2.45 5.42 -19.76
N ASN A 95 -3.22 5.36 -18.66
CA ASN A 95 -2.69 5.24 -17.31
C ASN A 95 -2.99 3.85 -16.72
N ASP A 96 -2.43 2.79 -17.31
CA ASP A 96 -2.51 1.45 -16.75
C ASP A 96 -1.59 1.30 -15.52
N THR A 97 -2.03 0.50 -14.55
CA THR A 97 -1.25 0.07 -13.37
C THR A 97 0.06 -0.62 -13.73
N LYS A 98 0.21 -1.14 -14.95
CA LYS A 98 1.49 -1.66 -15.46
C LYS A 98 2.61 -0.63 -15.42
N LEU A 99 2.29 0.67 -15.52
CA LEU A 99 3.26 1.77 -15.41
C LEU A 99 3.84 1.91 -13.99
N LEU A 100 3.25 1.27 -12.98
CA LEU A 100 3.80 1.23 -11.62
C LEU A 100 4.91 0.19 -11.46
N ILE A 101 5.08 -0.71 -12.43
CA ILE A 101 6.17 -1.69 -12.41
C ILE A 101 7.42 -0.95 -12.91
N PRO A 102 8.43 -0.72 -12.05
CA PRO A 102 9.61 0.06 -12.43
C PRO A 102 10.57 -0.72 -13.33
N PHE A 103 10.23 -1.95 -13.72
CA PHE A 103 11.08 -2.86 -14.48
C PHE A 103 10.58 -2.99 -15.92
N LYS A 104 11.50 -2.84 -16.86
CA LYS A 104 11.24 -2.91 -18.30
C LYS A 104 11.47 -4.30 -18.85
N ARG A 105 12.66 -4.85 -18.66
CA ARG A 105 13.06 -6.16 -19.17
C ARG A 105 14.31 -6.67 -18.47
N ILE A 106 14.54 -7.96 -18.61
CA ILE A 106 15.80 -8.61 -18.24
C ILE A 106 16.66 -8.69 -19.50
N ILE A 107 17.91 -8.27 -19.41
CA ILE A 107 18.92 -8.30 -20.48
C ILE A 107 19.93 -9.40 -20.14
N ASP A 108 20.19 -10.30 -21.08
CA ASP A 108 21.16 -11.39 -21.00
C ASP A 108 21.06 -12.26 -19.74
N ASN A 109 19.86 -12.40 -19.17
CA ASN A 109 19.60 -13.07 -17.90
C ASN A 109 20.44 -12.55 -16.69
N LYS A 110 21.08 -11.39 -16.80
CA LYS A 110 22.02 -10.86 -15.80
C LYS A 110 21.65 -9.47 -15.29
N TYR A 111 21.05 -8.64 -16.14
CA TYR A 111 20.75 -7.25 -15.82
C TYR A 111 19.26 -6.98 -15.92
N VAL A 112 18.72 -6.19 -15.00
CA VAL A 112 17.34 -5.72 -15.02
C VAL A 112 17.34 -4.25 -15.42
N GLU A 113 16.71 -3.94 -16.56
CA GLU A 113 16.49 -2.56 -17.03
C GLU A 113 15.28 -1.98 -16.32
N THR A 114 15.43 -0.77 -15.78
CA THR A 114 14.38 -0.02 -15.08
C THR A 114 13.90 1.15 -15.92
N PHE A 115 12.62 1.49 -15.79
CA PHE A 115 12.06 2.74 -16.28
C PHE A 115 12.35 3.83 -15.26
N SER A 116 13.34 4.68 -15.51
CA SER A 116 13.59 5.88 -14.70
C SER A 116 13.31 7.13 -15.53
N SER A 117 12.74 8.14 -14.89
CA SER A 117 12.52 9.47 -15.47
C SER A 117 13.82 10.18 -15.84
N VAL A 118 14.97 9.71 -15.34
CA VAL A 118 16.31 10.26 -15.59
C VAL A 118 17.07 9.47 -16.67
N GLY A 119 16.53 8.35 -17.17
CA GLY A 119 17.15 7.53 -18.21
C GLY A 119 17.02 6.03 -17.95
N LYS A 120 17.92 5.24 -18.57
CA LYS A 120 17.97 3.78 -18.37
C LYS A 120 18.78 3.47 -17.11
N GLY A 121 18.11 3.00 -16.05
CA GLY A 121 18.79 2.44 -14.88
C GLY A 121 18.96 0.93 -15.05
N LEU A 122 20.15 0.42 -14.77
CA LEU A 122 20.46 -1.01 -14.80
C LEU A 122 20.90 -1.47 -13.41
N PHE A 123 20.41 -2.61 -12.97
CA PHE A 123 20.94 -3.29 -11.79
C PHE A 123 21.05 -4.79 -12.04
N THR A 124 21.89 -5.46 -11.25
CA THR A 124 22.06 -6.91 -11.30
C THR A 124 21.64 -7.53 -9.97
N VAL A 125 21.23 -8.80 -10.01
CA VAL A 125 20.76 -9.54 -8.84
C VAL A 125 21.62 -10.79 -8.69
N PHE A 126 22.33 -10.89 -7.57
CA PHE A 126 23.09 -12.07 -7.21
C PHE A 126 22.30 -12.92 -6.21
N LYS A 127 22.15 -14.20 -6.51
CA LYS A 127 21.63 -15.20 -5.56
C LYS A 127 22.81 -15.97 -4.97
N PHE A 128 22.96 -15.90 -3.66
CA PHE A 128 23.92 -16.72 -2.92
C PHE A 128 23.18 -17.57 -1.89
N TYR A 129 23.69 -18.78 -1.65
CA TYR A 129 23.18 -19.66 -0.59
C TYR A 129 23.96 -19.34 0.70
N GLY A 130 23.24 -19.09 1.77
CA GLY A 130 23.86 -18.87 3.08
C GLY A 130 24.32 -20.20 3.67
N ASN A 131 25.57 -20.26 4.14
CA ASN A 131 26.07 -21.39 4.91
C ASN A 131 26.03 -21.05 6.41
N ASN A 132 25.73 -22.04 7.26
CA ASN A 132 25.70 -21.80 8.70
C ASN A 132 27.13 -21.69 9.24
N ILE A 133 27.58 -20.46 9.52
CA ILE A 133 28.91 -20.20 10.06
C ILE A 133 29.00 -20.48 11.57
N TYR A 134 27.88 -20.69 12.27
CA TYR A 134 27.89 -20.91 13.72
C TYR A 134 28.46 -22.28 14.12
N SER A 135 28.50 -23.25 13.22
CA SER A 135 29.12 -24.56 13.43
C SER A 135 30.66 -24.56 13.33
N ASN A 136 31.27 -23.47 12.86
CA ASN A 136 32.71 -23.42 12.64
C ASN A 136 33.50 -23.05 13.91
N ASN A 137 34.82 -23.28 13.89
CA ASN A 137 35.71 -22.86 14.96
C ASN A 137 35.75 -21.32 15.09
N ARG A 138 36.16 -20.85 16.28
CA ARG A 138 36.17 -19.42 16.61
C ARG A 138 37.04 -18.62 15.65
N ASP A 139 38.22 -19.14 15.31
CA ASP A 139 39.16 -18.44 14.42
C ASP A 139 38.63 -18.34 12.99
N ASP A 140 38.01 -19.42 12.49
CA ASP A 140 37.37 -19.43 11.16
C ASP A 140 36.23 -18.43 11.06
N LYS A 141 35.45 -18.27 12.14
CA LYS A 141 34.39 -17.25 12.21
C LYS A 141 34.96 -15.85 12.08
N VAL A 142 36.03 -15.55 12.82
CA VAL A 142 36.69 -14.24 12.80
C VAL A 142 37.28 -13.94 11.42
N ALA A 143 37.93 -14.93 10.80
CA ALA A 143 38.47 -14.81 9.46
C ALA A 143 37.36 -14.54 8.41
N PHE A 144 36.26 -15.29 8.48
CA PHE A 144 35.10 -15.10 7.59
C PHE A 144 34.48 -13.71 7.74
N PHE A 145 34.23 -13.25 8.97
CA PHE A 145 33.67 -11.91 9.20
C PHE A 145 34.61 -10.81 8.71
N SER A 146 35.91 -10.96 8.91
CA SER A 146 36.91 -9.99 8.43
C SER A 146 36.91 -9.90 6.90
N GLN A 147 36.86 -11.04 6.21
CA GLN A 147 36.74 -11.08 4.75
C GLN A 147 35.43 -10.46 4.27
N LEU A 148 34.30 -10.79 4.91
CA LEU A 148 33.00 -10.22 4.56
C LEU A 148 33.01 -8.70 4.72
N ILE A 149 33.54 -8.18 5.82
CA ILE A 149 33.66 -6.73 6.07
C ILE A 149 34.51 -6.08 4.97
N ASN A 150 35.66 -6.67 4.63
CA ASN A 150 36.52 -6.14 3.56
C ASN A 150 35.81 -6.11 2.21
N VAL A 151 35.05 -7.15 1.86
CA VAL A 151 34.25 -7.18 0.64
C VAL A 151 33.17 -6.10 0.68
N LEU A 152 32.42 -5.98 1.77
CA LEU A 152 31.36 -4.97 1.89
C LEU A 152 31.93 -3.54 1.82
N ASN A 153 33.09 -3.28 2.43
CA ASN A 153 33.77 -1.99 2.37
C ASN A 153 34.33 -1.67 0.98
N SER A 154 34.64 -2.69 0.17
CA SER A 154 35.10 -2.48 -1.21
C SER A 154 33.99 -2.09 -2.19
N ILE A 155 32.71 -2.23 -1.80
CA ILE A 155 31.58 -1.93 -2.69
C ILE A 155 31.22 -0.45 -2.58
N GLU A 156 31.58 0.32 -3.60
CA GLU A 156 31.27 1.76 -3.69
C GLU A 156 29.83 2.04 -4.16
N THR A 157 29.13 1.02 -4.64
CA THR A 157 27.78 1.14 -5.20
C THR A 157 26.70 0.83 -4.17
N LYS A 158 25.50 1.40 -4.36
CA LYS A 158 24.35 1.10 -3.49
C LYS A 158 23.85 -0.33 -3.78
N PHE A 159 23.82 -1.19 -2.78
CA PHE A 159 23.22 -2.51 -2.85
C PHE A 159 22.15 -2.70 -1.76
N THR A 160 21.31 -3.73 -1.90
CA THR A 160 20.28 -4.07 -0.93
C THR A 160 20.21 -5.58 -0.78
N PHE A 161 20.20 -6.04 0.47
CA PHE A 161 19.98 -7.45 0.78
C PHE A 161 18.49 -7.75 0.90
N VAL A 162 18.03 -8.75 0.14
CA VAL A 162 16.66 -9.26 0.22
C VAL A 162 16.71 -10.71 0.66
N LYS A 163 16.31 -10.99 1.91
CA LYS A 163 16.14 -12.37 2.38
C LYS A 163 14.84 -12.93 1.83
N LYS A 164 14.93 -13.99 1.03
CA LYS A 164 13.77 -14.74 0.56
C LYS A 164 13.78 -16.13 1.18
N THR A 165 12.69 -16.51 1.83
CA THR A 165 12.47 -17.90 2.23
C THR A 165 12.14 -18.71 0.99
N SER A 166 13.09 -19.52 0.51
CA SER A 166 12.81 -20.54 -0.49
C SER A 166 12.62 -21.88 0.21
N SER A 167 11.62 -22.66 -0.21
CA SER A 167 11.65 -24.09 0.06
C SER A 167 12.94 -24.65 -0.55
N VAL A 168 13.71 -25.39 0.25
CA VAL A 168 14.84 -26.14 -0.27
C VAL A 168 14.24 -27.16 -1.23
N ASN A 169 14.63 -27.13 -2.51
CA ASN A 169 14.30 -28.23 -3.41
C ASN A 169 15.20 -29.41 -3.01
N ILE A 170 14.59 -30.46 -2.43
CA ILE A 170 15.28 -31.66 -1.94
C ILE A 170 15.14 -32.79 -2.98
N ASP A 171 14.52 -32.55 -4.14
CA ASP A 171 14.19 -33.58 -5.13
C ASP A 171 15.46 -34.31 -5.63
N ASP A 172 16.55 -33.56 -5.80
CA ASP A 172 17.84 -34.14 -6.22
C ASP A 172 18.48 -34.98 -5.11
N ASN A 173 18.35 -34.57 -3.84
CA ASN A 173 18.83 -35.35 -2.71
C ASN A 173 17.98 -36.62 -2.51
N ILE A 174 16.67 -36.55 -2.75
CA ILE A 174 15.76 -37.70 -2.73
C ILE A 174 16.18 -38.69 -3.82
N LYS A 175 16.42 -38.23 -5.06
CA LYS A 175 16.88 -39.10 -6.16
C LYS A 175 18.24 -39.75 -5.89
N ILE A 176 19.20 -39.00 -5.33
CA ILE A 176 20.50 -39.54 -4.97
C ILE A 176 20.34 -40.62 -3.90
N ASN A 177 19.54 -40.35 -2.86
CA ASN A 177 19.27 -41.33 -1.81
C ASN A 177 18.54 -42.56 -2.35
N GLU A 178 17.52 -42.41 -3.18
CA GLU A 178 16.83 -43.54 -3.83
C GLU A 178 17.80 -44.43 -4.63
N ASN A 179 18.73 -43.83 -5.38
CA ASN A 179 19.72 -44.57 -6.15
C ASN A 179 20.71 -45.32 -5.26
N LEU A 180 21.12 -44.71 -4.14
CA LEU A 180 21.93 -45.36 -3.12
C LEU A 180 21.16 -46.50 -2.43
N TYR A 181 19.87 -46.32 -2.12
CA TYR A 181 19.04 -47.35 -1.51
C TYR A 181 18.77 -48.53 -2.45
N LYS A 182 18.59 -48.29 -3.75
CA LYS A 182 18.44 -49.35 -4.77
C LYS A 182 19.72 -50.18 -4.97
N THR A 183 20.88 -49.62 -4.63
CA THR A 183 22.18 -50.30 -4.75
C THR A 183 22.57 -51.10 -3.50
N ILE A 184 21.94 -50.88 -2.34
CA ILE A 184 22.19 -51.65 -1.11
C ILE A 184 21.52 -53.04 -1.19
N ASP A 185 22.31 -54.11 -1.08
CA ASP A 185 21.82 -55.50 -1.22
C ASP A 185 20.81 -55.95 -0.16
N LEU A 186 20.78 -55.29 1.00
CA LEU A 186 19.78 -55.53 2.06
C LEU A 186 18.34 -55.17 1.62
N VAL A 187 18.18 -54.20 0.72
CA VAL A 187 16.86 -53.81 0.17
C VAL A 187 16.39 -54.79 -0.91
N LYS A 188 17.32 -55.48 -1.58
CA LYS A 188 17.01 -56.50 -2.60
C LYS A 188 16.59 -57.84 -1.99
N THR A 189 17.08 -58.14 -0.78
CA THR A 189 16.95 -59.47 -0.15
C THR A 189 15.89 -59.54 0.94
N ASN A 190 15.46 -58.41 1.52
CA ASN A 190 14.52 -58.37 2.62
C ASN A 190 13.22 -57.62 2.27
N ASP A 191 12.13 -58.37 2.09
CA ASP A 191 10.82 -57.84 1.68
C ASP A 191 10.18 -56.90 2.72
N VAL A 192 10.49 -57.06 4.01
CA VAL A 192 9.97 -56.19 5.07
C VAL A 192 10.59 -54.79 4.96
N VAL A 193 11.91 -54.75 4.71
CA VAL A 193 12.67 -53.51 4.51
C VAL A 193 12.17 -52.81 3.24
N LYS A 194 12.01 -53.55 2.14
CA LYS A 194 11.50 -53.02 0.87
C LYS A 194 10.13 -52.36 0.98
N LYS A 195 9.23 -52.92 1.79
CA LYS A 195 7.87 -52.37 2.01
C LYS A 195 7.88 -51.05 2.78
N HIS A 196 8.85 -50.85 3.68
CA HIS A 196 8.94 -49.63 4.49
C HIS A 196 9.51 -48.43 3.70
N PHE A 197 10.41 -48.67 2.74
CA PHE A 197 11.10 -47.60 1.99
C PHE A 197 10.41 -47.12 0.70
N ILE A 198 9.45 -47.87 0.13
CA ILE A 198 8.78 -47.52 -1.15
C ILE A 198 7.52 -46.66 -0.95
N TYR A 199 6.97 -46.59 0.28
CA TYR A 199 5.71 -45.90 0.57
C TYR A 199 5.84 -44.70 1.53
N SER A 200 7.03 -44.08 1.61
CA SER A 200 7.25 -42.81 2.33
C SER A 200 7.49 -41.67 1.37
#